data_AF-A0A4S8KMI8-F1
#
_entry.id   AF-A0A4S8KMI8-F1
#
_cell.length_a   1.000
_cell.length_b   1.000
_cell.length_c   1.000
_cell.angle_alpha   90.00
_cell.angle_beta   90.00
_cell.angle_gamma   90.00
#
_symmetry.space_group_name_H-M   'P 1'
#
loop_
_entity.id
_entity.type
_entity.pdbx_description
1 polymer ?
#
loop_
_entity_poly.entity_id
_entity_poly.type
_entity_poly.pdbx_seq_one_letter_code
_entity_poly.pdbx_strand_id
1 'polypeptide(L)'
;MLTYAQQAAHLKPDWICTTRRCLSQSNKNVLINVPKANVYRFGDVNSSTPVFRGLEWLVQEGESWAIVGSGPGEKSALFKMLLGHLRISPHPPPPGGLFPFLSETHSDPLQSISIVSFGNRRRTSGGAFYDYSSRYGAVQEEDRITLRQNMFPETMP
;
A
#
# COMPACT_ATOMS: atom_id res chain seq x y z
N MET A 1 -7.69 26.70 -54.61
CA MET A 1 -6.42 26.79 -53.86
C MET A 1 -6.61 26.00 -52.58
N LEU A 2 -6.13 24.75 -52.57
CA LEU A 2 -6.13 23.88 -51.40
C LEU A 2 -4.93 24.28 -50.53
N THR A 3 -5.12 24.42 -49.23
CA THR A 3 -4.02 24.35 -48.26
C THR A 3 -4.40 23.40 -47.14
N TYR A 4 -3.42 22.56 -46.87
CA TYR A 4 -3.36 21.36 -46.07
C TYR A 4 -2.59 21.66 -44.77
N ALA A 5 -2.64 20.72 -43.82
CA ALA A 5 -1.87 20.65 -42.56
C ALA A 5 -2.39 21.56 -41.43
N GLN A 6 -2.38 21.16 -40.14
CA GLN A 6 -1.70 20.04 -39.51
C GLN A 6 -2.34 19.73 -38.16
N GLN A 7 -2.26 18.46 -37.80
CA GLN A 7 -2.73 17.82 -36.58
C GLN A 7 -1.78 18.09 -35.41
N ALA A 8 -2.34 18.40 -34.24
CA ALA A 8 -1.62 18.30 -32.97
C ALA A 8 -2.59 17.79 -31.90
N ALA A 9 -2.52 16.48 -31.66
CA ALA A 9 -3.14 15.82 -30.52
C ALA A 9 -2.46 16.33 -29.25
N HIS A 10 -3.17 17.14 -28.45
CA HIS A 10 -2.72 17.48 -27.11
C HIS A 10 -3.31 16.48 -26.12
N LEU A 11 -2.48 15.49 -25.79
CA LEU A 11 -2.71 14.43 -24.83
C LEU A 11 -3.15 15.04 -23.48
N LYS A 12 -4.31 14.58 -22.98
CA LYS A 12 -4.72 14.82 -21.59
C LYS A 12 -3.86 13.95 -20.68
N PRO A 13 -3.34 14.45 -19.55
CA PRO A 13 -2.66 13.61 -18.58
C PRO A 13 -3.70 12.74 -17.87
N ASP A 14 -3.79 11.50 -18.34
CA ASP A 14 -4.52 10.39 -17.74
C ASP A 14 -3.85 9.98 -16.42
N TRP A 15 -4.33 10.52 -15.29
CA TRP A 15 -4.12 9.90 -13.98
C TRP A 15 -5.22 8.88 -13.67
N ILE A 16 -5.58 8.05 -14.65
CA ILE A 16 -6.70 7.10 -14.55
C ILE A 16 -6.57 6.23 -13.30
N CYS A 17 -7.49 6.44 -12.36
CA CYS A 17 -7.74 5.57 -11.23
C CYS A 17 -8.43 4.31 -11.77
N THR A 18 -7.66 3.27 -12.10
CA THR A 18 -8.20 2.01 -12.64
C THR A 18 -8.87 1.21 -11.53
N THR A 19 -10.15 1.49 -11.29
CA THR A 19 -11.04 0.63 -10.51
C THR A 19 -11.34 -0.61 -11.34
N ARG A 20 -10.69 -1.76 -11.06
CA ARG A 20 -11.19 -3.05 -11.56
C ARG A 20 -12.45 -3.39 -10.77
N ARG A 21 -13.63 -3.07 -11.31
CA ARG A 21 -14.89 -3.66 -10.83
C ARG A 21 -14.92 -5.13 -11.21
N CYS A 22 -14.64 -6.02 -10.26
CA CYS A 22 -15.21 -7.36 -10.32
C CYS A 22 -16.70 -7.24 -9.96
N LEU A 23 -17.55 -7.31 -10.99
CA LEU A 23 -19.00 -7.34 -10.90
C LEU A 23 -19.46 -8.67 -10.28
N SER A 24 -19.63 -8.71 -8.96
CA SER A 24 -20.69 -9.48 -8.34
C SER A 24 -21.51 -8.53 -7.48
N GLN A 25 -22.74 -8.30 -7.90
CA GLN A 25 -23.69 -7.41 -7.23
C GLN A 25 -24.45 -8.24 -6.18
N SER A 26 -23.72 -8.78 -5.23
CA SER A 26 -24.27 -9.17 -3.93
C SER A 26 -24.38 -7.91 -3.07
N ASN A 27 -25.35 -7.82 -2.16
CA ASN A 27 -25.35 -6.75 -1.15
C ASN A 27 -24.01 -6.82 -0.39
N LYS A 28 -23.06 -5.93 -0.72
CA LYS A 28 -21.71 -5.98 -0.15
C LYS A 28 -21.74 -5.21 1.16
N ASN A 29 -21.42 -5.89 2.26
CA ASN A 29 -21.34 -5.24 3.55
C ASN A 29 -20.22 -4.19 3.55
N VAL A 30 -20.44 -3.03 4.18
CA VAL A 30 -19.44 -1.97 4.26
C VAL A 30 -18.53 -2.25 5.45
N LEU A 31 -17.26 -2.52 5.17
CA LEU A 31 -16.27 -2.85 6.18
C LEU A 31 -15.66 -1.60 6.81
N ILE A 32 -15.26 -0.62 6.00
CA ILE A 32 -14.65 0.62 6.46
C ILE A 32 -15.40 1.79 5.85
N ASN A 33 -15.80 2.75 6.70
CA ASN A 33 -16.44 3.98 6.28
C ASN A 33 -15.77 5.19 6.92
N VAL A 34 -14.90 5.85 6.16
CA VAL A 34 -14.32 7.14 6.51
C VAL A 34 -15.05 8.20 5.69
N PRO A 35 -15.99 8.98 6.27
CA PRO A 35 -16.53 10.12 5.57
C PRO A 35 -15.41 11.14 5.37
N LYS A 36 -15.55 12.03 4.38
CA LYS A 36 -14.60 13.11 4.07
C LYS A 36 -14.16 13.88 5.34
N ALA A 37 -13.09 13.42 5.97
CA ALA A 37 -12.69 13.79 7.32
C ALA A 37 -11.21 14.10 7.41
N ASN A 38 -10.88 14.91 8.41
CA ASN A 38 -9.53 15.27 8.76
C ASN A 38 -9.06 14.38 9.91
N VAL A 39 -7.80 13.93 9.83
CA VAL A 39 -7.21 13.04 10.83
C VAL A 39 -6.11 13.79 11.58
N TYR A 40 -6.18 13.78 12.90
CA TYR A 40 -5.28 14.50 13.80
C TYR A 40 -4.60 13.53 14.77
N ARG A 41 -3.42 13.91 15.28
CA ARG A 41 -2.80 13.17 16.38
C ARG A 41 -3.57 13.45 17.67
N PHE A 42 -3.49 12.54 18.64
CA PHE A 42 -4.02 12.83 19.96
C PHE A 42 -3.24 13.99 20.60
N GLY A 43 -3.96 14.92 21.24
CA GLY A 43 -3.41 16.16 21.80
C GLY A 43 -3.43 17.35 20.84
N ASP A 44 -3.63 17.13 19.54
CA ASP A 44 -3.71 18.21 18.56
C ASP A 44 -5.08 18.91 18.59
N VAL A 45 -5.05 20.23 18.59
CA VAL A 45 -6.23 21.10 18.38
C VAL A 45 -6.73 20.98 16.94
N ASN A 46 -8.03 21.20 16.71
CA ASN A 46 -8.63 21.18 15.37
C ASN A 46 -7.97 22.15 14.36
N SER A 47 -7.28 23.19 14.85
CA SER A 47 -6.55 24.18 14.07
C SER A 47 -5.12 23.75 13.70
N SER A 48 -4.62 22.64 14.24
CA SER A 48 -3.28 22.14 13.90
C SER A 48 -3.24 21.60 12.47
N THR A 49 -2.05 21.33 11.95
CA THR A 49 -1.89 20.65 10.66
C THR A 49 -2.31 19.19 10.78
N PRO A 50 -3.42 18.77 10.15
CA PRO A 50 -3.85 17.38 10.20
C PRO A 50 -2.89 16.49 9.42
N VAL A 51 -2.81 15.23 9.84
CA VAL A 51 -2.06 14.16 9.16
C VAL A 51 -2.68 13.84 7.80
N PHE A 52 -4.00 13.76 7.74
CA PHE A 52 -4.76 13.61 6.50
C PHE A 52 -5.83 14.68 6.40
N ARG A 53 -5.99 15.29 5.21
CA ARG A 53 -6.98 16.32 4.91
C ARG A 53 -8.05 15.76 3.98
N GLY A 54 -9.31 15.81 4.40
CA GLY A 54 -10.45 15.37 3.59
C GLY A 54 -10.32 13.92 3.11
N LEU A 55 -9.80 13.04 3.96
CA LEU A 55 -9.72 11.61 3.68
C LEU A 55 -11.14 11.07 3.53
N GLU A 56 -11.43 10.49 2.38
CA GLU A 56 -12.69 9.84 2.08
C GLU A 56 -12.37 8.42 1.61
N TRP A 57 -12.89 7.42 2.32
CA TRP A 57 -12.58 6.03 2.01
C TRP A 57 -13.74 5.11 2.41
N LEU A 58 -14.21 4.35 1.44
CA LEU A 58 -15.24 3.34 1.62
C LEU A 58 -14.69 2.01 1.12
N VAL A 59 -14.65 1.00 1.99
CA VAL A 59 -14.22 -0.35 1.67
C VAL A 59 -15.41 -1.30 1.83
N GLN A 60 -15.71 -2.04 0.77
CA GLN A 60 -16.75 -3.06 0.76
C GLN A 60 -16.16 -4.46 0.91
N GLU A 61 -17.01 -5.38 1.34
CA GLU A 61 -16.67 -6.80 1.40
C GLU A 61 -16.25 -7.34 0.01
N GLY A 62 -15.16 -8.12 0.00
CA GLY A 62 -14.58 -8.68 -1.23
C GLY A 62 -13.68 -7.72 -2.01
N GLU A 63 -13.45 -6.50 -1.51
CA GLU A 63 -12.48 -5.57 -2.11
C GLU A 63 -11.09 -5.71 -1.49
N SER A 64 -10.07 -5.68 -2.35
CA SER A 64 -8.66 -5.67 -1.95
C SER A 64 -8.05 -4.33 -2.33
N TRP A 65 -7.55 -3.59 -1.33
CA TRP A 65 -7.00 -2.25 -1.52
C TRP A 65 -5.49 -2.25 -1.33
N ALA A 66 -4.78 -1.58 -2.24
CA ALA A 66 -3.36 -1.31 -2.10
C ALA A 66 -3.14 0.16 -1.75
N ILE A 67 -2.52 0.42 -0.58
CA ILE A 67 -2.22 1.79 -0.13
C ILE A 67 -0.84 2.19 -0.65
N VAL A 68 -0.83 3.00 -1.70
CA VAL A 68 0.38 3.58 -2.28
C VAL A 68 0.55 5.01 -1.78
N GLY A 69 1.79 5.42 -1.56
CA GLY A 69 2.14 6.68 -0.91
C GLY A 69 3.64 6.90 -0.99
N SER A 70 4.03 8.15 -1.17
CA SER A 70 5.42 8.57 -1.40
C SER A 70 6.16 8.87 -0.09
N GLY A 71 5.42 9.34 0.93
CA GLY A 71 6.02 9.79 2.17
C GLY A 71 6.34 8.65 3.16
N PRO A 72 7.49 8.72 3.86
CA PRO A 72 7.76 7.84 4.98
C PRO A 72 6.74 8.11 6.10
N GLY A 73 6.00 7.09 6.49
CA GLY A 73 5.08 7.15 7.64
C GLY A 73 3.62 7.51 7.33
N GLU A 74 3.27 7.92 6.11
CA GLU A 74 1.87 8.16 5.71
C GLU A 74 1.07 6.86 5.79
N LYS A 75 1.62 5.78 5.23
CA LYS A 75 0.98 4.44 5.24
C LYS A 75 0.77 3.96 6.68
N SER A 76 1.79 4.11 7.53
CA SER A 76 1.69 3.68 8.93
C SER A 76 0.74 4.58 9.73
N ALA A 77 0.61 5.86 9.38
CA ALA A 77 -0.39 6.73 9.98
C ALA A 77 -1.83 6.32 9.61
N LEU A 78 -2.08 5.89 8.37
CA LEU A 78 -3.40 5.36 7.97
C LEU A 78 -3.76 4.12 8.79
N PHE A 79 -2.81 3.20 8.96
CA PHE A 79 -2.99 2.02 9.80
C PHE A 79 -3.20 2.35 11.28
N LYS A 80 -2.47 3.34 11.82
CA LYS A 80 -2.70 3.86 13.16
C LYS A 80 -4.09 4.48 13.32
N MET A 81 -4.61 5.15 12.29
CA MET A 81 -5.99 5.66 12.29
C MET A 81 -7.00 4.52 12.40
N LEU A 82 -6.84 3.44 11.61
CA LEU A 82 -7.73 2.28 11.66
C LEU A 82 -7.72 1.58 13.02
N LEU A 83 -6.57 1.53 13.71
CA LEU A 83 -6.46 1.00 15.07
C LEU A 83 -7.02 1.95 16.16
N GLY A 84 -7.51 3.14 15.79
CA GLY A 84 -7.99 4.12 16.76
C GLY A 84 -6.90 4.91 17.48
N HIS A 85 -5.65 4.91 16.99
CA HIS A 85 -4.55 5.70 17.55
C HIS A 85 -4.50 7.15 17.06
N LEU A 86 -5.42 7.55 16.18
CA LEU A 86 -5.56 8.92 15.68
C LEU A 86 -7.01 9.36 15.81
N ARG A 87 -7.21 10.67 15.97
CA ARG A 87 -8.53 11.27 16.09
C ARG A 87 -9.07 11.66 14.70
N ILE A 88 -10.30 11.30 14.41
CA ILE A 88 -11.01 11.66 13.17
C ILE A 88 -12.00 12.79 13.47
N SER A 89 -12.04 13.81 12.62
CA SER A 89 -12.95 14.95 12.71
C SER A 89 -13.44 15.38 11.32
N PRO A 90 -14.75 15.47 11.05
CA PRO A 90 -15.85 15.15 11.97
C PRO A 90 -15.91 13.65 12.28
N HIS A 91 -16.55 13.31 13.41
CA HIS A 91 -16.80 11.91 13.74
C HIS A 91 -17.75 11.30 12.71
N PRO A 92 -17.55 10.02 12.32
CA PRO A 92 -18.45 9.35 11.40
C PRO A 92 -19.89 9.32 11.94
N PRO A 93 -20.89 9.63 11.10
CA PRO A 93 -22.28 9.72 11.55
C PRO A 93 -22.77 8.34 12.03
N PRO A 94 -23.48 8.27 13.17
CA PRO A 94 -24.19 7.05 13.56
C PRO A 94 -25.38 6.81 12.62
N PRO A 95 -25.79 5.55 12.36
CA PRO A 95 -25.24 4.29 12.89
C PRO A 95 -24.07 3.76 12.04
N GLY A 96 -23.04 3.17 12.68
CA GLY A 96 -21.98 2.46 11.95
C GLY A 96 -20.55 2.89 12.28
N GLY A 97 -20.33 4.16 12.65
CA GLY A 97 -18.99 4.66 12.96
C GLY A 97 -17.97 4.40 11.84
N LEU A 98 -16.72 4.14 12.22
CA LEU A 98 -15.64 3.80 11.27
C LEU A 98 -15.80 2.40 10.66
N PHE A 99 -16.43 1.48 11.39
CA PHE A 99 -16.58 0.06 11.06
C PHE A 99 -18.06 -0.36 11.13
N PRO A 100 -18.86 -0.11 10.08
CA PRO A 100 -20.29 -0.36 10.11
C PRO A 100 -20.65 -1.82 10.42
N PHE A 101 -19.91 -2.78 9.87
CA PHE A 101 -20.13 -4.23 10.08
C PHE A 101 -20.04 -4.68 11.55
N LEU A 102 -19.31 -3.94 12.41
CA LEU A 102 -19.21 -4.25 13.85
C LEU A 102 -20.38 -3.70 14.65
N SER A 103 -21.07 -2.69 14.12
CA SER A 103 -22.23 -2.10 14.79
C SER A 103 -23.41 -3.06 14.85
N GLU A 104 -23.56 -3.94 13.86
CA GLU A 104 -24.60 -4.98 13.84
C GLU A 104 -24.32 -6.09 14.85
N THR A 105 -23.05 -6.44 15.04
CA THR A 105 -22.60 -7.55 15.88
C THR A 105 -22.26 -7.14 17.31
N HIS A 106 -22.40 -5.84 17.65
CA HIS A 106 -22.07 -5.26 18.97
C HIS A 106 -20.68 -5.67 19.50
N SER A 107 -19.73 -5.95 18.61
CA SER A 107 -18.38 -6.37 18.97
C SER A 107 -17.48 -5.15 19.16
N ASP A 108 -16.58 -5.22 20.14
CA ASP A 108 -15.61 -4.15 20.39
C ASP A 108 -14.58 -4.08 19.24
N PRO A 109 -14.48 -2.96 18.49
CA PRO A 109 -13.56 -2.82 17.38
C PRO A 109 -12.09 -3.07 17.75
N LEU A 110 -11.70 -2.77 19.00
CA LEU A 110 -10.33 -2.94 19.47
C LEU A 110 -9.91 -4.41 19.59
N GLN A 111 -10.88 -5.31 19.78
CA GLN A 111 -10.63 -6.76 19.86
C GLN A 111 -10.79 -7.44 18.51
N SER A 112 -11.70 -6.94 17.66
CA SER A 112 -12.00 -7.56 16.37
C SER A 112 -10.99 -7.22 15.26
N ILE A 113 -10.26 -6.11 15.38
CA ILE A 113 -9.38 -5.62 14.32
C ILE A 113 -7.93 -5.69 14.77
N SER A 114 -7.09 -6.35 13.96
CA SER A 114 -5.65 -6.42 14.18
C SER A 114 -4.90 -6.16 12.88
N ILE A 115 -3.71 -5.55 12.99
CA ILE A 115 -2.84 -5.29 11.84
C ILE A 115 -1.73 -6.33 11.84
N VAL A 116 -1.72 -7.14 10.78
CA VAL A 116 -0.63 -8.09 10.54
C VAL A 116 0.43 -7.37 9.71
N SER A 117 1.63 -7.24 10.28
CA SER A 117 2.77 -6.69 9.56
C SER A 117 3.78 -7.79 9.29
N PHE A 118 4.25 -7.85 8.04
CA PHE A 118 5.36 -8.71 7.67
C PHE A 118 6.63 -7.88 7.82
N GLY A 119 7.35 -8.10 8.93
CA GLY A 119 8.66 -7.50 9.10
C GLY A 119 9.64 -8.18 8.14
N ASN A 120 10.11 -7.47 7.13
CA ASN A 120 11.40 -7.84 6.54
C ASN A 120 12.45 -7.39 7.56
N ARG A 121 12.98 -8.35 8.33
CA ARG A 121 13.96 -8.09 9.39
C ARG A 121 15.24 -7.54 8.74
N ARG A 122 15.30 -6.24 8.43
CA ARG A 122 16.56 -5.51 8.28
C ARG A 122 17.15 -5.30 9.67
N ARG A 123 17.56 -6.40 10.32
CA ARG A 123 18.55 -6.31 11.39
C ARG A 123 19.90 -6.13 10.73
N THR A 124 20.25 -4.88 10.49
CA THR A 124 21.63 -4.47 10.69
C THR A 124 21.96 -4.84 12.15
N SER A 125 23.03 -5.60 12.36
CA SER A 125 23.53 -6.16 13.62
C SER A 125 23.08 -7.60 13.94
N GLY A 126 23.84 -8.56 13.39
CA GLY A 126 24.20 -9.85 14.02
C GLY A 126 23.07 -10.80 14.43
N GLY A 127 22.84 -11.84 13.63
CA GLY A 127 22.15 -13.06 14.11
C GLY A 127 21.04 -13.60 13.20
N ALA A 128 21.45 -14.50 12.30
CA ALA A 128 20.69 -15.64 11.77
C ALA A 128 19.33 -15.40 11.06
N PHE A 129 19.37 -14.74 9.90
CA PHE A 129 18.56 -15.16 8.75
C PHE A 129 19.47 -15.16 7.53
N TYR A 130 19.95 -16.33 7.13
CA TYR A 130 20.72 -16.50 5.91
C TYR A 130 19.75 -16.54 4.74
N ASP A 131 19.76 -15.49 3.93
CA ASP A 131 19.12 -15.54 2.62
C ASP A 131 19.96 -16.44 1.70
N TYR A 132 19.61 -17.72 1.62
CA TYR A 132 20.35 -18.69 0.80
C TYR A 132 20.31 -18.38 -0.70
N SER A 133 19.39 -17.52 -1.16
CA SER A 133 19.35 -17.08 -2.55
C SER A 133 20.55 -16.21 -2.92
N SER A 134 21.16 -15.53 -1.94
CA SER A 134 22.32 -14.65 -2.16
C SER A 134 23.65 -15.41 -2.38
N ARG A 135 23.72 -16.71 -2.05
CA ARG A 135 24.93 -17.53 -2.25
C ARG A 135 25.17 -17.97 -3.69
N TYR A 136 24.13 -17.96 -4.53
CA TYR A 136 24.26 -18.41 -5.92
C TYR A 136 24.56 -17.26 -6.90
N GLY A 137 24.61 -16.01 -6.43
CA GLY A 137 24.79 -14.82 -7.27
C GLY A 137 26.20 -14.22 -7.30
N ALA A 138 27.11 -14.64 -6.41
CA ALA A 138 28.49 -14.16 -6.40
C ALA A 138 29.39 -15.15 -7.14
N VAL A 139 29.21 -15.25 -8.46
CA VAL A 139 30.26 -15.77 -9.34
C VAL A 139 31.44 -14.81 -9.19
N GLN A 140 32.49 -15.25 -8.51
CA GLN A 140 33.71 -14.44 -8.35
C GLN A 140 34.44 -14.38 -9.69
N GLU A 141 35.18 -13.30 -9.92
CA GLU A 141 35.92 -13.09 -11.17
C GLU A 141 37.01 -14.15 -11.39
N GLU A 142 37.43 -14.83 -10.32
CA GLU A 142 38.35 -15.97 -10.31
C GLU A 142 37.74 -17.30 -10.82
N ASP A 143 36.41 -17.47 -10.81
CA ASP A 143 35.71 -18.68 -11.31
C ASP A 143 35.42 -18.61 -12.83
N ARG A 144 36.30 -17.96 -13.60
CA ARG A 144 36.11 -17.70 -15.04
C ARG A 144 36.57 -18.83 -15.96
N ILE A 145 37.08 -19.95 -15.45
CA ILE A 145 37.43 -21.07 -16.32
C ILE A 145 36.16 -21.79 -16.77
N THR A 146 35.79 -21.58 -18.03
CA THR A 146 34.62 -22.24 -18.61
C THR A 146 34.88 -23.74 -18.74
N LEU A 147 33.83 -24.55 -18.66
CA LEU A 147 33.94 -26.01 -18.81
C LEU A 147 34.63 -26.41 -20.13
N ARG A 148 34.41 -25.61 -21.19
CA ARG A 148 35.11 -25.74 -22.47
C ARG A 148 36.63 -25.59 -22.32
N GLN A 149 37.10 -24.58 -21.59
CA GLN A 149 38.53 -24.36 -21.37
C GLN A 149 39.19 -25.50 -20.58
N ASN A 150 38.46 -26.13 -19.65
CA ASN A 150 38.95 -27.31 -18.94
C ASN A 150 39.00 -28.56 -19.85
N MET A 151 38.02 -28.74 -20.74
CA MET A 151 38.01 -29.88 -21.66
C MET A 151 38.96 -29.73 -22.86
N PHE A 152 39.30 -28.50 -23.26
CA PHE A 152 40.13 -28.20 -24.44
C PHE A 152 41.24 -27.21 -24.11
N PRO A 153 42.27 -27.61 -23.33
CA PRO A 153 43.36 -26.73 -22.89
C PRO A 153 44.20 -26.19 -24.05
N GLU A 154 44.22 -26.89 -25.20
CA GLU A 154 44.94 -26.52 -26.43
C GLU A 154 44.42 -25.23 -27.10
N THR A 155 43.33 -24.64 -26.59
CA THR A 155 42.68 -23.45 -27.15
C THR A 155 42.88 -22.19 -26.30
N MET A 156 43.71 -22.26 -25.26
CA MET A 156 44.14 -21.11 -24.47
C MET A 156 45.18 -20.29 -25.26
N PRO A 157 45.01 -18.96 -25.43
CA PRO A 157 46.01 -18.10 -26.06
C PRO A 157 47.28 -17.92 -25.22
#